data_AF-A0AA88YK59-F1
#
_entry.id   AF-A0AA88YK59-F1
#
_cell.length_a   1.000
_cell.length_b   1.000
_cell.length_c   1.000
_cell.angle_alpha   90.00
_cell.angle_beta   90.00
_cell.angle_gamma   90.00
#
_symmetry.space_group_name_H-M   'P 1'
#
loop_
_entity.id
_entity.type
_entity.pdbx_description
1 polymer ?
#
loop_
_entity_poly.entity_id
_entity_poly.type
_entity_poly.pdbx_seq_one_letter_code
_entity_poly.pdbx_strand_id
1 'polypeptide(L)'
;MDNINGGETIVFDKCTENQGQGYNPATGKFTAPRDGTYVFTWTIITNGNNHRINVDLNLNGSLLGRAQSDSRSGRQNGSGSNTVVVNLTRDDVLYLSCGDWGGRHEHRIYGHTHSTFSGWTIN
;
A
#
# COMPACT_ATOMS: atom_id res chain seq x y z
N MET A 1 -8.52 3.86 8.40
CA MET A 1 -7.40 3.69 9.33
C MET A 1 -6.95 5.08 9.72
N ASP A 2 -7.00 5.38 11.02
CA ASP A 2 -6.65 6.70 11.52
C ASP A 2 -5.26 6.66 12.16
N ASN A 3 -4.43 7.65 11.85
CA ASN A 3 -3.11 7.90 12.43
C ASN A 3 -2.12 6.73 12.30
N ILE A 4 -1.79 6.38 11.06
CA ILE A 4 -0.77 5.38 10.74
C ILE A 4 0.61 5.97 11.05
N ASN A 5 1.45 5.28 11.82
CA ASN A 5 2.78 5.80 12.15
C ASN A 5 3.73 5.68 10.97
N GLY A 6 4.69 6.59 10.87
CA GLY A 6 5.76 6.49 9.86
C GLY A 6 6.49 5.14 9.98
N GLY A 7 6.63 4.45 8.86
CA GLY A 7 7.22 3.10 8.77
C GLY A 7 6.27 1.95 9.11
N GLU A 8 5.09 2.22 9.65
CA GLU A 8 4.11 1.18 9.98
C GLU A 8 3.59 0.48 8.72
N THR A 9 3.42 -0.84 8.78
CA THR A 9 2.84 -1.62 7.69
C THR A 9 1.35 -1.34 7.58
N ILE A 10 0.88 -1.04 6.37
CA ILE A 10 -0.52 -0.79 6.09
C ILE A 10 -1.19 -2.13 5.78
N VAL A 11 -2.15 -2.52 6.62
CA VAL A 11 -2.83 -3.81 6.51
C VAL A 11 -4.18 -3.66 5.82
N PHE A 12 -4.32 -4.24 4.64
CA PHE A 12 -5.62 -4.44 4.00
C PHE A 12 -6.20 -5.76 4.50
N ASP A 13 -7.00 -5.69 5.55
CA ASP A 13 -7.59 -6.82 6.28
C ASP A 13 -8.78 -7.46 5.53
N LYS A 14 -9.51 -6.66 4.75
CA LYS A 14 -10.59 -7.12 3.89
C LYS A 14 -10.07 -7.62 2.54
N CYS A 15 -9.66 -8.89 2.52
CA CYS A 15 -9.16 -9.54 1.31
C CYS A 15 -10.32 -10.13 0.49
N THR A 16 -10.47 -9.69 -0.77
CA THR A 16 -11.52 -10.20 -1.69
C THR A 16 -11.07 -11.40 -2.51
N GLU A 17 -9.78 -11.51 -2.82
CA GLU A 17 -9.19 -12.59 -3.61
C GLU A 17 -7.74 -12.82 -3.15
N ASN A 18 -7.33 -14.09 -3.01
CA ASN A 18 -5.99 -14.49 -2.54
C ASN A 18 -5.59 -15.89 -3.06
N GLN A 19 -5.90 -16.20 -4.31
CA GLN A 19 -5.37 -17.38 -4.98
C GLN A 19 -3.84 -17.43 -4.91
N GLY A 20 -3.30 -18.62 -4.61
CA GLY A 20 -1.86 -18.81 -4.33
C GLY A 20 -1.44 -18.48 -2.89
N GLN A 21 -2.35 -17.90 -2.08
CA GLN A 21 -2.16 -17.64 -0.65
C GLN A 21 -0.90 -16.83 -0.29
N GLY A 22 -0.43 -15.99 -1.22
CA GLY A 22 0.78 -15.19 -1.03
C GLY A 22 0.56 -13.99 -0.09
N TYR A 23 -0.66 -13.42 -0.02
CA TYR A 23 -0.95 -12.28 0.85
C TYR A 23 -1.48 -12.74 2.22
N ASN A 24 -0.93 -12.18 3.30
CA ASN A 24 -1.39 -12.41 4.65
C ASN A 24 -2.19 -11.18 5.17
N PRO A 25 -3.53 -11.27 5.28
CA PRO A 25 -4.37 -10.15 5.70
C PRO A 25 -4.21 -9.77 7.18
N ALA A 26 -3.56 -10.60 8.01
CA ALA A 26 -3.25 -10.25 9.39
C ALA A 26 -1.99 -9.37 9.49
N THR A 27 -1.10 -9.43 8.50
CA THR A 27 0.19 -8.71 8.54
C THR A 27 0.34 -7.66 7.44
N GLY A 28 -0.50 -7.68 6.40
CA GLY A 28 -0.39 -6.78 5.25
C GLY A 28 0.75 -7.13 4.29
N LYS A 29 1.35 -8.32 4.44
CA LYS A 29 2.53 -8.74 3.67
C LYS A 29 2.17 -9.77 2.61
N PHE A 30 2.73 -9.58 1.42
CA PHE A 30 2.79 -10.59 0.37
C PHE A 30 4.13 -11.31 0.42
N THR A 31 4.12 -12.64 0.37
CA THR A 31 5.30 -13.49 0.19
C THR A 31 5.20 -14.18 -1.17
N ALA A 32 6.22 -14.02 -2.01
CA ALA A 32 6.24 -14.62 -3.34
C ALA A 32 6.23 -16.16 -3.25
N PRO A 33 5.19 -16.85 -3.75
CA PRO A 33 5.11 -18.31 -3.66
C PRO A 33 6.08 -19.02 -4.62
N ARG A 34 6.55 -18.31 -5.65
CA ARG A 34 7.45 -18.80 -6.70
C ARG A 34 8.16 -17.62 -7.38
N ASP A 35 9.23 -17.95 -8.10
CA ASP A 35 9.91 -17.01 -8.98
C ASP A 35 8.97 -16.55 -10.10
N GLY A 36 9.03 -15.27 -10.46
CA GLY A 36 8.23 -14.75 -11.56
C GLY A 36 8.18 -13.23 -11.65
N THR A 37 7.55 -12.74 -12.71
CA THR A 37 7.25 -11.31 -12.88
C THR A 37 5.88 -11.00 -12.33
N TYR A 38 5.83 -10.07 -11.38
CA TYR A 38 4.61 -9.65 -10.69
C TYR A 38 4.28 -8.20 -11.01
N VAL A 39 2.98 -7.90 -11.04
CA VAL A 39 2.44 -6.54 -11.05
C VAL A 39 1.83 -6.27 -9.69
N PHE A 40 2.14 -5.11 -9.12
CA PHE A 40 1.48 -4.60 -7.93
C PHE A 40 0.93 -3.21 -8.22
N THR A 41 -0.30 -2.96 -7.80
CA THR A 41 -0.95 -1.66 -7.90
C THR A 41 -1.68 -1.35 -6.61
N TRP A 42 -1.66 -0.07 -6.23
CA TRP A 42 -2.37 0.40 -5.06
C TRP A 42 -2.94 1.78 -5.30
N THR A 43 -4.11 2.03 -4.70
CA THR A 43 -4.78 3.33 -4.71
C THR A 43 -5.10 3.71 -3.28
N ILE A 44 -4.75 4.93 -2.90
CA ILE A 44 -4.89 5.45 -1.54
C ILE A 44 -5.74 6.71 -1.57
N ILE A 45 -6.82 6.68 -0.78
CA ILE A 45 -7.71 7.82 -0.61
C ILE A 45 -7.47 8.43 0.77
N THR A 46 -7.26 9.74 0.82
CA THR A 46 -7.25 10.53 2.06
C THR A 46 -8.56 11.29 2.14
N ASN A 47 -9.23 11.23 3.30
CA ASN A 47 -10.41 12.07 3.52
C ASN A 47 -9.99 13.53 3.60
N GLY A 48 -10.87 14.45 3.18
CA GLY A 48 -10.66 15.89 3.33
C GLY A 48 -10.27 16.34 4.74
N ASN A 49 -9.97 17.63 4.89
CA ASN A 49 -9.37 18.27 6.06
C ASN A 49 -7.85 18.10 6.17
N ASN A 50 -7.13 18.32 5.06
CA ASN A 50 -5.67 18.42 5.03
C ASN A 50 -4.91 17.15 5.45
N HIS A 51 -5.54 15.98 5.35
CA HIS A 51 -4.86 14.70 5.54
C HIS A 51 -4.01 14.36 4.33
N ARG A 52 -2.86 13.75 4.59
CA ARG A 52 -1.90 13.38 3.55
C ARG A 52 -1.06 12.20 3.97
N ILE A 53 -0.67 11.40 2.99
CA ILE A 53 0.08 10.18 3.25
C ILE A 53 0.93 9.82 2.04
N ASN A 54 2.15 9.38 2.32
CA ASN A 54 2.95 8.60 1.40
C ASN A 54 2.73 7.13 1.72
N VAL A 55 2.47 6.33 0.70
CA VAL A 55 2.34 4.88 0.83
C VAL A 55 3.38 4.23 -0.05
N ASP A 56 4.29 3.56 0.63
CA ASP A 56 5.53 3.02 0.08
C ASP A 56 5.37 1.53 -0.13
N LEU A 57 5.65 1.07 -1.35
CA LEU A 57 5.81 -0.34 -1.66
C LEU A 57 7.26 -0.74 -1.37
N ASN A 58 7.44 -1.64 -0.42
CA ASN A 58 8.74 -2.14 -0.02
C ASN A 58 8.91 -3.59 -0.47
N LEU A 59 10.10 -3.94 -0.94
CA LEU A 59 10.55 -5.31 -1.18
C LEU A 59 11.74 -5.59 -0.27
N ASN A 60 11.61 -6.56 0.63
CA ASN A 60 12.65 -6.95 1.58
C ASN A 60 13.26 -5.74 2.35
N GLY A 61 12.42 -4.75 2.67
CA GLY A 61 12.83 -3.51 3.35
C GLY A 61 13.35 -2.39 2.44
N SER A 62 13.46 -2.61 1.13
CA SER A 62 13.88 -1.59 0.16
C SER A 62 12.68 -0.98 -0.56
N LEU A 63 12.64 0.36 -0.66
CA LEU A 63 11.59 1.10 -1.35
C LEU A 63 11.63 0.82 -2.86
N LEU A 64 10.53 0.31 -3.43
CA LEU A 64 10.35 0.10 -4.87
C LEU A 64 9.49 1.17 -5.53
N GLY A 65 8.54 1.75 -4.80
CA GLY A 65 7.63 2.74 -5.36
C GLY A 65 6.81 3.43 -4.28
N ARG A 66 6.24 4.59 -4.63
CA ARG A 66 5.46 5.42 -3.71
C ARG A 66 4.21 5.92 -4.41
N ALA A 67 3.06 5.82 -3.75
CA ALA A 67 1.88 6.60 -4.08
C ALA A 67 1.68 7.68 -3.01
N GLN A 68 1.29 8.87 -3.45
CA GLN A 68 1.11 10.03 -2.59
C GLN A 68 -0.34 10.51 -2.72
N SER A 69 -0.99 10.71 -1.59
CA SER A 69 -2.32 11.31 -1.53
C SER A 69 -2.31 12.52 -0.61
N ASP A 70 -2.86 13.65 -1.08
CA ASP A 70 -2.89 14.92 -0.38
C ASP A 70 -4.29 15.55 -0.54
N SER A 71 -5.05 15.53 0.54
CA SER A 71 -6.38 16.14 0.58
C SER A 71 -6.29 17.60 1.00
N ARG A 72 -7.25 18.42 0.57
CA ARG A 72 -7.31 19.84 0.94
C ARG A 72 -8.34 20.10 2.03
N SER A 73 -8.48 21.36 2.44
CA SER A 73 -9.44 21.76 3.46
C SER A 73 -10.89 21.47 3.01
N GLY A 74 -11.76 21.19 3.99
CA GLY A 74 -13.15 20.86 3.72
C GLY A 74 -13.35 19.42 3.25
N ARG A 75 -14.29 19.21 2.31
CA ARG A 75 -14.78 17.87 1.92
C ARG A 75 -14.07 17.27 0.69
N GLN A 76 -12.91 17.81 0.31
CA GLN A 76 -12.18 17.35 -0.88
C GLN A 76 -11.24 16.20 -0.50
N ASN A 77 -11.55 14.99 -0.95
CA ASN A 77 -10.69 13.83 -0.77
C ASN A 77 -9.48 13.91 -1.72
N GLY A 78 -8.33 13.42 -1.24
CA GLY A 78 -7.15 13.20 -2.07
C GLY A 78 -7.12 11.76 -2.58
N SER A 79 -6.56 11.53 -3.77
CA SER A 79 -6.32 10.19 -4.31
C SER A 79 -4.93 10.10 -4.92
N GLY A 80 -4.23 9.01 -4.63
CA GLY A 80 -2.93 8.71 -5.24
C GLY A 80 -2.82 7.23 -5.54
N SER A 81 -2.29 6.90 -6.72
CA SER A 81 -2.09 5.52 -7.14
C SER A 81 -0.71 5.35 -7.77
N ASN A 82 -0.17 4.15 -7.69
CA ASN A 82 1.05 3.77 -8.42
C ASN A 82 0.97 2.29 -8.80
N THR A 83 1.78 1.89 -9.78
CA THR A 83 1.90 0.51 -10.26
C THR A 83 3.37 0.18 -10.46
N VAL A 84 3.80 -0.99 -9.98
CA VAL A 84 5.16 -1.50 -10.12
C VAL A 84 5.12 -2.87 -10.78
N VAL A 85 6.00 -3.08 -11.75
CA VAL A 85 6.29 -4.39 -12.35
C VAL A 85 7.67 -4.82 -11.88
N VAL A 86 7.77 -5.98 -11.24
CA VAL A 86 9.01 -6.44 -10.59
C VAL A 86 9.17 -7.95 -10.70
N ASN A 87 10.41 -8.42 -10.88
CA ASN A 87 10.74 -9.83 -10.75
C ASN A 87 10.97 -10.16 -9.28
N LEU A 88 10.25 -11.16 -8.78
CA LEU A 88 10.42 -11.68 -7.43
C LEU A 88 11.03 -13.08 -7.49
N THR A 89 11.86 -13.37 -6.52
CA THR A 89 12.30 -14.73 -6.19
C THR A 89 11.35 -15.28 -5.14
N ARG A 90 11.17 -16.61 -5.11
CA ARG A 90 10.44 -17.28 -4.03
C ARG A 90 10.90 -16.76 -2.66
N ASP A 91 9.92 -16.57 -1.78
CA ASP A 91 10.07 -16.08 -0.41
C ASP A 91 10.42 -14.59 -0.27
N ASP A 92 10.55 -13.83 -1.38
CA ASP A 92 10.60 -12.37 -1.34
C ASP A 92 9.34 -11.80 -0.66
N VAL A 93 9.53 -10.81 0.21
CA VAL A 93 8.46 -10.20 1.00
C VAL A 93 8.21 -8.77 0.53
N LEU A 94 6.96 -8.51 0.16
CA LEU A 94 6.51 -7.21 -0.32
C LEU A 94 5.33 -6.69 0.51
N TYR A 95 5.35 -5.40 0.84
CA TYR A 95 4.33 -4.80 1.70
C TYR A 95 4.24 -3.29 1.51
N LEU A 96 3.06 -2.75 1.82
CA LEU A 96 2.84 -1.30 1.87
C LEU A 96 3.17 -0.78 3.26
N SER A 97 3.87 0.36 3.36
CA SER A 97 4.09 1.07 4.61
C SER A 97 3.75 2.54 4.51
N CYS A 98 3.49 3.17 5.64
CA CYS A 98 3.40 4.62 5.71
C CYS A 98 4.79 5.23 5.48
N GLY A 99 4.97 5.89 4.35
CA GLY A 99 6.19 6.62 4.02
C GLY A 99 6.30 7.94 4.79
N ASP A 100 7.52 8.43 4.92
CA ASP A 100 7.78 9.74 5.54
C ASP A 100 7.18 10.88 4.72
N TRP A 101 6.63 11.87 5.41
CA TRP A 101 6.17 13.15 4.87
C TRP A 101 6.89 14.31 5.57
N GLY A 102 8.23 14.28 5.61
CA GLY A 102 9.04 15.34 6.20
C GLY A 102 8.65 15.64 7.66
N GLY A 103 8.45 14.60 8.48
CA GLY A 103 8.19 14.74 9.91
C GLY A 103 6.79 15.19 10.31
N ARG A 104 5.79 15.05 9.43
CA ARG A 104 4.40 15.38 9.73
C ARG A 104 3.57 14.11 10.01
N HIS A 105 2.74 14.11 11.05
CA HIS A 105 2.20 12.87 11.65
C HIS A 105 0.71 12.54 11.37
N GLU A 106 0.03 13.31 10.53
CA GLU A 106 -1.41 13.12 10.25
C GLU A 106 -1.64 12.23 9.03
N HIS A 107 -1.30 10.95 9.17
CA HIS A 107 -1.47 9.95 8.13
C HIS A 107 -2.80 9.22 8.31
N ARG A 108 -3.75 9.45 7.39
CA ARG A 108 -5.05 8.80 7.42
C ARG A 108 -5.39 8.22 6.06
N ILE A 109 -5.78 6.94 6.07
CA ILE A 109 -6.29 6.25 4.88
C ILE A 109 -7.79 6.06 5.06
N TYR A 110 -8.55 6.47 4.05
CA TYR A 110 -9.96 6.17 3.97
C TYR A 110 -10.17 4.73 3.51
N GLY A 111 -10.44 3.85 4.49
CA GLY A 111 -10.48 2.39 4.33
C GLY A 111 -11.85 1.80 4.00
N HIS A 112 -12.91 2.60 3.85
CA HIS A 112 -14.26 2.12 3.52
C HIS A 112 -14.37 1.76 2.02
N THR A 113 -13.64 0.74 1.54
CA THR A 113 -13.58 0.27 0.13
C THR A 113 -13.03 1.27 -0.89
N HIS A 114 -12.53 2.42 -0.44
CA HIS A 114 -11.99 3.46 -1.33
C HIS A 114 -10.52 3.22 -1.69
N SER A 115 -9.74 2.73 -0.72
CA SER A 115 -8.33 2.40 -0.94
C SER A 115 -8.19 0.92 -1.26
N THR A 116 -7.27 0.58 -2.16
CA THR A 116 -7.05 -0.79 -2.65
C THR A 116 -5.57 -1.12 -2.75
N PHE A 117 -5.26 -2.40 -2.60
CA PHE A 117 -3.97 -3.00 -2.93
C PHE A 117 -4.25 -4.31 -3.67
N SER A 118 -3.57 -4.52 -4.78
CA SER A 118 -3.75 -5.71 -5.62
C SER A 118 -2.44 -6.08 -6.30
N GLY A 119 -2.28 -7.36 -6.60
CA GLY A 119 -1.17 -7.83 -7.42
C GLY A 119 -1.44 -9.20 -8.02
N TRP A 120 -0.73 -9.50 -9.09
CA TRP A 120 -0.83 -10.75 -9.83
C TRP A 120 0.49 -11.08 -10.54
N THR A 121 0.71 -12.35 -10.83
CA THR A 121 1.82 -12.79 -11.71
C THR A 121 1.43 -12.60 -13.18
N ILE A 122 2.37 -12.20 -14.03
CA ILE A 122 2.11 -12.02 -15.47
C ILE A 122 2.07 -13.36 -16.21
N ASN A 123 2.83 -14.37 -15.74
CA ASN A 123 2.83 -15.75 -16.25
C ASN A 123 3.12 -16.74 -15.11
#